data_AF-A0A2E0FKA0-F1
#
_entry.id   AF-A0A2E0FKA0-F1
#
_cell.length_a   1.000
_cell.length_b   1.000
_cell.length_c   1.000
_cell.angle_alpha   90.00
_cell.angle_beta   90.00
_cell.angle_gamma   90.00
#
_symmetry.space_group_name_H-M   'P 1'
#
loop_
_entity.id
_entity.type
_entity.pdbx_description
1 polymer ?
#
loop_
_entity_poly.entity_id
_entity_poly.type
_entity_poly.pdbx_seq_one_letter_code
_entity_poly.pdbx_strand_id
1 'polypeptide(L)'
;MEIIVKINDGPSETSCKDGDIVQAFTLDEIYLHHAQNKCNVRNFALTTDGMRSPHPLLLKFLEKTKTYKFERLNSNEVRRTNLLTDEQDILSTIPNADGKKIDVYQYVTKKIKNKNHSIFRENGLEYWYTKERNNIDINAIWNDIETHTGFLQSDHTRFPFSNIEKRRFAAINTSGRSYTGESFTRVELSGDTVHARQSVAVEDYPEILPEDFEPVILAKRRWFVPYWDLSTALGSSVDDLRNPNHICDCRKAMDEREHIDILTFDKVSEGII
;
A
#
# COMPACT_ATOMS: atom_id res chain seq x y z
N MET A 1 -1.78 -5.53 -12.28
CA MET A 1 -0.92 -4.49 -11.66
C MET A 1 -1.31 -3.12 -12.20
N GLU A 2 -1.19 -2.07 -11.39
CA GLU A 2 -1.24 -0.68 -11.84
C GLU A 2 0.09 0.03 -11.56
N ILE A 3 0.48 0.97 -12.41
CA ILE A 3 1.67 1.80 -12.26
C ILE A 3 1.31 3.27 -12.47
N ILE A 4 2.07 4.15 -11.82
CA ILE A 4 2.10 5.56 -12.17
C ILE A 4 3.45 5.90 -12.77
N VAL A 5 3.40 6.47 -13.96
CA VAL A 5 4.57 6.85 -14.73
C VAL A 5 4.74 8.36 -14.66
N LYS A 6 5.97 8.81 -14.42
CA LYS A 6 6.30 10.23 -14.41
C LYS A 6 6.10 10.81 -15.81
N ILE A 7 5.36 11.93 -15.89
CA ILE A 7 5.22 12.73 -17.11
C ILE A 7 6.03 14.00 -16.95
N ASN A 8 6.83 14.32 -17.97
CA ASN A 8 7.87 15.34 -18.00
C ASN A 8 8.97 15.08 -16.97
N ASP A 9 10.15 15.65 -17.18
CA ASP A 9 11.23 15.50 -16.22
C ASP A 9 10.89 16.13 -14.86
N GLY A 10 11.44 15.54 -13.81
CA GLY A 10 11.52 16.21 -12.53
C GLY A 10 12.55 17.34 -12.55
N PRO A 11 12.50 18.27 -11.58
CA PRO A 11 13.26 19.52 -11.61
C PRO A 11 14.78 19.36 -11.39
N SER A 12 15.26 18.16 -11.05
CA SER A 12 16.67 17.91 -10.74
C SER A 12 17.20 16.63 -11.40
N GLU A 13 18.51 16.49 -11.46
CA GLU A 13 19.20 15.28 -11.93
C GLU A 13 18.86 14.05 -11.08
N THR A 14 18.67 14.24 -9.77
CA THR A 14 18.32 13.19 -8.79
C THR A 14 16.82 12.90 -8.69
N SER A 15 15.99 13.58 -9.47
CA SER A 15 14.54 13.37 -9.48
C SER A 15 14.13 12.27 -10.47
N CYS A 16 12.92 11.73 -10.31
CA CYS A 16 12.35 10.82 -11.31
C CYS A 16 12.24 11.55 -12.66
N LYS A 17 12.72 10.89 -13.71
CA LYS A 17 12.76 11.37 -15.09
C LYS A 17 11.48 11.03 -15.83
N ASP A 18 11.25 11.69 -16.96
CA ASP A 18 10.11 11.39 -17.83
C ASP A 18 10.10 9.90 -18.20
N GLY A 19 8.94 9.25 -18.07
CA GLY A 19 8.80 7.81 -18.30
C GLY A 19 9.15 6.93 -17.09
N ASP A 20 9.71 7.45 -15.99
CA ASP A 20 10.03 6.63 -14.81
C ASP A 20 8.78 6.03 -14.18
N ILE A 21 8.85 4.75 -13.81
CA ILE A 21 7.83 4.16 -12.96
C ILE A 21 8.03 4.66 -11.53
N VAL A 22 7.13 5.53 -11.07
CA VAL A 22 7.24 6.18 -9.75
C VAL A 22 6.78 5.25 -8.65
N GLN A 23 5.66 4.56 -8.89
CA GLN A 23 5.04 3.61 -7.98
C GLN A 23 4.34 2.52 -8.79
N ALA A 24 4.28 1.32 -8.21
CA ALA A 24 3.55 0.18 -8.75
C ALA A 24 2.68 -0.43 -7.65
N PHE A 25 1.51 -0.96 -8.04
CA PHE A 25 0.51 -1.51 -7.13
C PHE A 25 0.05 -2.87 -7.64
N THR A 26 0.12 -3.86 -6.76
CA THR A 26 -0.54 -5.15 -6.94
C THR A 26 -2.05 -4.98 -6.78
N LEU A 27 -2.82 -5.95 -7.28
CA LEU A 27 -4.26 -5.94 -7.07
C LEU A 27 -4.61 -6.05 -5.56
N ASP A 28 -3.85 -6.83 -4.80
CA ASP A 28 -4.01 -6.96 -3.34
C ASP A 28 -3.77 -5.64 -2.61
N GLU A 29 -2.77 -4.86 -3.00
CA GLU A 29 -2.53 -3.52 -2.45
C GLU A 29 -3.67 -2.55 -2.78
N ILE A 30 -4.20 -2.61 -4.00
CA ILE A 30 -5.36 -1.80 -4.40
C ILE A 30 -6.57 -2.15 -3.54
N TYR A 31 -6.85 -3.44 -3.39
CA TYR A 31 -7.90 -3.94 -2.52
C TYR A 31 -7.70 -3.55 -1.07
N LEU A 32 -6.47 -3.62 -0.55
CA LEU A 32 -6.15 -3.22 0.82
C LEU A 32 -6.36 -1.72 1.02
N HIS A 33 -5.98 -0.90 0.05
CA HIS A 33 -6.19 0.55 0.09
C HIS A 33 -7.68 0.89 0.17
N HIS A 34 -8.50 0.26 -0.65
CA HIS A 34 -9.96 0.43 -0.60
C HIS A 34 -10.55 -0.06 0.72
N ALA A 35 -10.09 -1.22 1.22
CA ALA A 35 -10.50 -1.73 2.53
C ALA A 35 -10.15 -0.76 3.67
N GLN A 36 -8.94 -0.19 3.66
CA GLN A 36 -8.50 0.82 4.64
C GLN A 36 -9.38 2.08 4.62
N ASN A 37 -9.80 2.53 3.43
CA ASN A 37 -10.68 3.69 3.29
C ASN A 37 -12.08 3.40 3.83
N LYS A 38 -12.63 2.21 3.56
CA LYS A 38 -13.95 1.80 4.04
C LYS A 38 -13.97 1.54 5.54
N CYS A 39 -12.95 0.87 6.05
CA CYS A 39 -12.77 0.55 7.47
C CYS A 39 -12.03 1.66 8.24
N ASN A 40 -11.94 2.87 7.68
CA ASN A 40 -11.28 3.98 8.36
C ASN A 40 -12.05 4.35 9.63
N VAL A 41 -11.35 4.57 10.74
CA VAL A 41 -11.98 4.97 12.02
C VAL A 41 -12.83 6.24 11.92
N ARG A 42 -12.57 7.11 10.95
CA ARG A 42 -13.37 8.32 10.67
C ARG A 42 -14.80 8.01 10.24
N ASN A 43 -15.05 6.84 9.69
CA ASN A 43 -16.37 6.41 9.24
C ASN A 43 -17.24 5.89 10.39
N PHE A 44 -16.68 5.75 11.60
CA PHE A 44 -17.36 5.22 12.77
C PHE A 44 -17.43 6.28 13.86
N ALA A 45 -18.61 6.49 14.44
CA ALA A 45 -18.83 7.54 15.43
C ALA A 45 -18.04 7.32 16.73
N LEU A 46 -17.78 8.41 17.44
CA LEU A 46 -17.37 8.37 18.84
C LEU A 46 -18.60 8.18 19.74
N THR A 47 -18.42 7.50 20.86
CA THR A 47 -19.40 7.41 21.95
C THR A 47 -19.38 8.68 22.79
N THR A 48 -20.38 8.86 23.67
CA THR A 48 -20.56 10.07 24.49
C THR A 48 -19.40 10.34 25.46
N ASP A 49 -18.66 9.31 25.83
CA ASP A 49 -17.44 9.37 26.66
C ASP A 49 -16.17 9.66 25.85
N GLY A 50 -16.29 9.94 24.55
CA GLY A 50 -15.19 10.25 23.65
C GLY A 50 -14.40 9.04 23.17
N MET A 51 -14.83 7.81 23.44
CA MET A 51 -14.21 6.58 22.90
C MET A 51 -14.73 6.25 21.50
N ARG A 52 -14.08 5.32 20.79
CA ARG A 52 -14.58 4.82 19.51
C ARG A 52 -15.66 3.76 19.76
N SER A 53 -16.77 3.86 19.03
CA SER A 53 -17.80 2.81 19.04
C SER A 53 -17.23 1.49 18.50
N PRO A 54 -17.45 0.35 19.18
CA PRO A 54 -16.94 -0.97 18.78
C PRO A 54 -17.74 -1.57 17.61
N HIS A 55 -17.63 -0.95 16.43
CA HIS A 55 -18.35 -1.43 15.25
C HIS A 55 -17.74 -2.75 14.74
N PRO A 56 -18.55 -3.81 14.49
CA PRO A 56 -18.05 -5.14 14.12
C PRO A 56 -17.07 -5.14 12.94
N LEU A 57 -17.41 -4.44 11.84
CA LEU A 57 -16.53 -4.32 10.67
C LEU A 57 -15.15 -3.72 11.00
N LEU A 58 -15.11 -2.63 11.78
CA LEU A 58 -13.86 -1.96 12.14
C LEU A 58 -12.99 -2.87 13.01
N LEU A 59 -13.59 -3.54 13.99
CA LEU A 59 -12.88 -4.44 14.89
C LEU A 59 -12.26 -5.61 14.13
N LYS A 60 -13.06 -6.29 13.30
CA LYS A 60 -12.58 -7.40 12.46
C LYS A 60 -11.46 -6.97 11.51
N PHE A 61 -11.57 -5.78 10.92
CA PHE A 61 -10.52 -5.21 10.08
C PHE A 61 -9.22 -4.97 10.88
N LEU A 62 -9.31 -4.40 12.09
CA LEU A 62 -8.14 -4.18 12.94
C LEU A 62 -7.51 -5.51 13.42
N GLU A 63 -8.31 -6.50 13.76
CA GLU A 63 -7.83 -7.83 14.16
C GLU A 63 -7.06 -8.54 13.04
N LYS A 64 -7.48 -8.36 11.78
CA LYS A 64 -6.81 -8.93 10.60
C LYS A 64 -5.60 -8.15 10.12
N THR A 65 -5.53 -6.85 10.40
CA THR A 65 -4.47 -5.96 9.89
C THR A 65 -3.42 -5.59 10.94
N LYS A 66 -3.71 -5.77 12.23
CA LYS A 66 -2.77 -5.45 13.32
C LYS A 66 -2.14 -6.71 13.90
N THR A 67 -0.94 -6.53 14.45
CA THR A 67 -0.20 -7.61 15.12
C THR A 67 -0.59 -7.71 16.59
N TYR A 68 -0.85 -6.59 17.25
CA TYR A 68 -1.08 -6.58 18.69
C TYR A 68 -2.43 -5.97 19.06
N LYS A 69 -3.13 -6.63 19.98
CA LYS A 69 -4.25 -6.08 20.75
C LYS A 69 -3.77 -5.74 22.15
N PHE A 70 -4.21 -4.61 22.67
CA PHE A 70 -3.92 -4.14 24.02
C PHE A 70 -5.23 -3.98 24.76
N GLU A 71 -5.34 -4.60 25.93
CA GLU A 71 -6.53 -4.55 26.79
C GLU A 71 -6.12 -4.07 28.17
N ARG A 72 -6.68 -2.94 28.60
CA ARG A 72 -6.39 -2.38 29.92
C ARG A 72 -6.92 -3.34 30.98
N LEU A 73 -6.08 -3.67 31.96
CA LEU A 73 -6.48 -4.51 33.09
C LEU A 73 -6.85 -3.66 34.32
N ASN A 74 -6.10 -2.57 34.55
CA ASN A 74 -6.31 -1.64 35.64
C ASN A 74 -5.70 -0.27 35.30
N SER A 75 -5.51 0.59 36.31
CA SER A 75 -4.98 1.95 36.11
C SER A 75 -3.61 1.98 35.44
N ASN A 76 -2.75 0.98 35.72
CA ASN A 76 -1.33 0.98 35.38
C ASN A 76 -0.91 -0.13 34.40
N GLU A 77 -1.72 -1.18 34.28
CA GLU A 77 -1.36 -2.38 33.52
C GLU A 77 -2.25 -2.59 32.31
N VAL A 78 -1.62 -3.12 31.26
CA VAL A 78 -2.29 -3.54 30.03
C VAL A 78 -1.78 -4.92 29.64
N ARG A 79 -2.71 -5.78 29.21
CA ARG A 79 -2.38 -7.04 28.56
C ARG A 79 -2.19 -6.77 27.08
N ARG A 80 -1.02 -7.11 26.55
CA ARG A 80 -0.74 -7.13 25.12
C ARG A 80 -0.84 -8.56 24.63
N THR A 81 -1.72 -8.81 23.67
CA THR A 81 -1.86 -10.10 22.97
C THR A 81 -1.31 -9.97 21.56
N ASN A 82 -0.44 -10.90 21.16
CA ASN A 82 -0.05 -11.07 19.76
C ASN A 82 -1.15 -11.84 19.03
N LEU A 83 -1.83 -11.18 18.09
CA LEU A 83 -2.97 -11.75 17.34
C LEU A 83 -2.57 -12.83 16.32
N LEU A 84 -1.26 -13.10 16.17
CA LEU A 84 -0.75 -14.17 15.31
C LEU A 84 -0.36 -15.42 16.10
N THR A 85 0.11 -15.26 17.33
CA THR A 85 0.65 -16.36 18.16
C THR A 85 -0.16 -16.61 19.43
N ASP A 86 -1.14 -15.75 19.72
CA ASP A 86 -1.90 -15.67 20.97
C ASP A 86 -1.06 -15.48 22.24
N GLU A 87 0.25 -15.23 22.10
CA GLU A 87 1.14 -14.94 23.21
C GLU A 87 0.73 -13.63 23.91
N GLN A 88 0.78 -13.65 25.24
CA GLN A 88 0.34 -12.53 26.08
C GLN A 88 1.47 -12.04 26.97
N ASP A 89 1.59 -10.72 27.04
CA ASP A 89 2.48 -10.02 27.97
C ASP A 89 1.69 -9.02 28.79
N ILE A 90 2.08 -8.84 30.06
CA ILE A 90 1.63 -7.72 30.87
C ILE A 90 2.66 -6.61 30.78
N LEU A 91 2.21 -5.40 30.45
CA LEU A 91 3.04 -4.22 30.36
C LEU A 91 2.54 -3.18 31.36
N SER A 92 3.48 -2.54 32.04
CA SER A 92 3.24 -1.44 32.98
C SER A 92 4.36 -0.40 32.84
N THR A 93 4.44 0.56 33.75
CA THR A 93 5.56 1.51 33.83
C THR A 93 6.89 0.83 34.16
N ILE A 94 6.85 -0.38 34.74
CA ILE A 94 8.01 -1.23 35.01
C ILE A 94 8.25 -2.13 33.79
N PRO A 95 9.48 -2.18 33.25
CA PRO A 95 9.83 -3.10 32.17
C PRO A 95 9.56 -4.56 32.50
N ASN A 96 9.02 -5.30 31.53
CA ASN A 96 8.93 -6.76 31.60
C ASN A 96 10.30 -7.43 31.33
N ALA A 97 10.34 -8.76 31.27
CA ALA A 97 11.56 -9.54 31.01
C ALA A 97 12.25 -9.19 29.68
N ASP A 98 11.48 -8.74 28.68
CA ASP A 98 12.01 -8.28 27.38
C ASP A 98 12.39 -6.79 27.37
N GLY A 99 12.36 -6.11 28.52
CA GLY A 99 12.61 -4.68 28.63
C GLY A 99 11.48 -3.78 28.10
N LYS A 100 10.31 -4.34 27.77
CA LYS A 100 9.16 -3.60 27.23
C LYS A 100 8.34 -2.99 28.37
N LYS A 101 7.95 -1.73 28.24
CA LYS A 101 7.12 -0.98 29.21
C LYS A 101 6.14 -0.04 28.52
N ILE A 102 5.10 0.37 29.23
CA ILE A 102 4.13 1.38 28.80
C ILE A 102 3.53 2.12 30.00
N ASP A 103 3.45 3.45 29.91
CA ASP A 103 2.58 4.24 30.78
C ASP A 103 1.19 4.30 30.13
N VAL A 104 0.28 3.44 30.61
CA VAL A 104 -1.06 3.28 30.03
C VAL A 104 -1.85 4.58 30.11
N TYR A 105 -1.81 5.27 31.25
CA TYR A 105 -2.57 6.50 31.46
C TYR A 105 -2.10 7.61 30.52
N GLN A 106 -0.78 7.84 30.41
CA GLN A 106 -0.24 8.83 29.48
C GLN A 106 -0.54 8.46 28.02
N TYR A 107 -0.43 7.18 27.67
CA TYR A 107 -0.71 6.71 26.31
C TYR A 107 -2.14 7.04 25.88
N VAL A 108 -3.12 6.61 26.69
CA VAL A 108 -4.54 6.81 26.38
C VAL A 108 -4.88 8.30 26.37
N THR A 109 -4.49 9.04 27.41
CA THR A 109 -4.77 10.49 27.55
C THR A 109 -4.22 11.29 26.38
N LYS A 110 -3.03 10.94 25.87
CA LYS A 110 -2.45 11.60 24.70
C LYS A 110 -3.20 11.27 23.41
N LYS A 111 -3.62 10.01 23.23
CA LYS A 111 -4.26 9.54 21.99
C LYS A 111 -5.68 10.05 21.82
N ILE A 112 -6.49 10.06 22.88
CA ILE A 112 -7.91 10.47 22.80
C ILE A 112 -8.10 11.95 22.40
N LYS A 113 -7.07 12.79 22.57
CA LYS A 113 -7.09 14.18 22.07
C LYS A 113 -7.26 14.27 20.55
N ASN A 114 -6.88 13.22 19.82
CA ASN A 114 -7.07 13.13 18.38
C ASN A 114 -8.36 12.38 18.06
N LYS A 115 -9.35 13.05 17.46
CA LYS A 115 -10.63 12.44 17.05
C LYS A 115 -10.50 11.24 16.09
N ASN A 116 -9.33 10.98 15.54
CA ASN A 116 -9.02 9.82 14.69
C ASN A 116 -8.37 8.66 15.48
N HIS A 117 -8.47 8.63 16.80
CA HIS A 117 -7.95 7.52 17.59
C HIS A 117 -8.75 6.22 17.36
N SER A 118 -8.07 5.10 17.58
CA SER A 118 -8.61 3.73 17.54
C SER A 118 -8.61 3.12 18.94
N ILE A 119 -9.13 3.87 19.92
CA ILE A 119 -9.26 3.41 21.31
C ILE A 119 -10.74 3.16 21.54
N PHE A 120 -11.04 1.95 21.96
CA PHE A 120 -12.37 1.44 22.22
C PHE A 120 -12.52 1.18 23.71
N ARG A 121 -13.75 0.90 24.15
CA ARG A 121 -14.04 0.59 25.55
C ARG A 121 -15.05 -0.55 25.63
N GLU A 122 -14.78 -1.48 26.53
CA GLU A 122 -15.66 -2.61 26.86
C GLU A 122 -15.60 -2.83 28.37
N ASN A 123 -16.76 -2.98 29.02
CA ASN A 123 -16.86 -3.15 30.48
C ASN A 123 -16.12 -2.10 31.31
N GLY A 124 -16.03 -0.86 30.81
CA GLY A 124 -15.33 0.25 31.47
C GLY A 124 -13.82 0.29 31.27
N LEU A 125 -13.23 -0.67 30.55
CA LEU A 125 -11.79 -0.75 30.29
C LEU A 125 -11.48 -0.48 28.82
N GLU A 126 -10.42 0.30 28.57
CA GLU A 126 -10.00 0.63 27.21
C GLU A 126 -9.25 -0.52 26.54
N TYR A 127 -9.41 -0.64 25.22
CA TYR A 127 -8.58 -1.51 24.40
C TYR A 127 -8.29 -0.87 23.04
N TRP A 128 -7.19 -1.28 22.41
CA TRP A 128 -6.74 -0.75 21.12
C TRP A 128 -5.83 -1.73 20.39
N TYR A 129 -5.54 -1.43 19.12
CA TYR A 129 -4.73 -2.27 18.25
C TYR A 129 -3.52 -1.50 17.71
N THR A 130 -2.38 -2.16 17.55
CA THR A 130 -1.13 -1.54 17.07
C THR A 130 -0.29 -2.48 16.21
N LYS A 131 0.70 -1.89 15.53
CA LYS A 131 1.66 -2.53 14.62
C LYS A 131 0.97 -3.18 13.41
N GLU A 132 1.22 -2.65 12.22
CA GLU A 132 0.74 -3.27 10.99
C GLU A 132 1.28 -4.69 10.84
N ARG A 133 0.45 -5.56 10.27
CA ARG A 133 0.81 -6.93 9.91
C ARG A 133 1.37 -6.94 8.49
N ASN A 134 2.43 -7.71 8.27
CA ASN A 134 3.04 -7.83 6.94
C ASN A 134 2.29 -8.82 6.04
N ASN A 135 1.73 -9.88 6.62
CA ASN A 135 0.99 -10.92 5.88
C ASN A 135 -0.50 -10.77 6.14
N ILE A 136 -1.19 -10.06 5.25
CA ILE A 136 -2.62 -9.80 5.35
C ILE A 136 -3.37 -10.67 4.34
N ASP A 137 -4.34 -11.45 4.82
CA ASP A 137 -5.29 -12.14 3.94
C ASP A 137 -6.35 -11.14 3.46
N ILE A 138 -6.14 -10.65 2.25
CA ILE A 138 -7.00 -9.62 1.65
C ILE A 138 -8.42 -10.13 1.37
N ASN A 139 -8.56 -11.41 1.00
CA ASN A 139 -9.86 -12.02 0.71
C ASN A 139 -10.68 -12.15 1.99
N ALA A 140 -10.05 -12.56 3.09
CA ALA A 140 -10.72 -12.60 4.39
C ALA A 140 -11.20 -11.22 4.86
N ILE A 141 -10.49 -10.14 4.51
CA ILE A 141 -10.93 -8.77 4.81
C ILE A 141 -12.13 -8.37 3.95
N TRP A 142 -12.07 -8.63 2.65
CA TRP A 142 -13.16 -8.27 1.74
C TRP A 142 -14.43 -9.06 2.01
N ASN A 143 -14.33 -10.33 2.39
CA ASN A 143 -15.47 -11.12 2.86
C ASN A 143 -16.19 -10.44 4.04
N ASP A 144 -15.46 -9.87 5.00
CA ASP A 144 -16.08 -9.12 6.10
C ASP A 144 -16.71 -7.81 5.62
N ILE A 145 -16.06 -7.09 4.69
CA ILE A 145 -16.61 -5.85 4.11
C ILE A 145 -17.93 -6.15 3.40
N GLU A 146 -17.95 -7.15 2.53
CA GLU A 146 -19.14 -7.59 1.79
C GLU A 146 -20.24 -8.13 2.71
N THR A 147 -19.88 -8.75 3.85
CA THR A 147 -20.86 -9.22 4.83
C THR A 147 -21.55 -8.08 5.57
N HIS A 148 -20.84 -6.97 5.84
CA HIS A 148 -21.36 -5.86 6.66
C HIS A 148 -21.77 -4.64 5.85
N THR A 149 -21.54 -4.63 4.53
CA THR A 149 -21.79 -3.49 3.65
C THR A 149 -22.29 -3.96 2.28
N GLY A 150 -22.78 -3.05 1.45
CA GLY A 150 -23.10 -3.34 0.04
C GLY A 150 -21.92 -3.21 -0.92
N PHE A 151 -20.68 -3.07 -0.44
CA PHE A 151 -19.51 -2.89 -1.31
C PHE A 151 -18.97 -4.24 -1.77
N LEU A 152 -18.84 -4.43 -3.08
CA LEU A 152 -18.23 -5.62 -3.68
C LEU A 152 -16.75 -5.40 -3.98
N GLN A 153 -15.91 -6.39 -3.73
CA GLN A 153 -14.47 -6.36 -4.03
C GLN A 153 -14.22 -6.15 -5.53
N SER A 154 -15.04 -6.78 -6.38
CA SER A 154 -14.93 -6.67 -7.85
C SER A 154 -15.08 -5.24 -8.37
N ASP A 155 -15.76 -4.37 -7.64
CA ASP A 155 -15.95 -2.96 -8.02
C ASP A 155 -14.72 -2.09 -7.67
N HIS A 156 -13.73 -2.65 -6.97
CA HIS A 156 -12.59 -1.94 -6.39
C HIS A 156 -11.25 -2.42 -6.95
N THR A 157 -11.22 -2.79 -8.24
CA THR A 157 -10.04 -3.33 -8.95
C THR A 157 -9.04 -2.28 -9.43
N ARG A 158 -9.32 -0.99 -9.22
CA ARG A 158 -8.49 0.13 -9.67
C ARG A 158 -8.06 1.01 -8.51
N PHE A 159 -6.81 1.44 -8.47
CA PHE A 159 -6.34 2.36 -7.43
C PHE A 159 -7.06 3.72 -7.56
N PRO A 160 -7.53 4.32 -6.47
CA PRO A 160 -8.31 5.56 -6.53
C PRO A 160 -7.41 6.80 -6.66
N PHE A 161 -6.65 6.91 -7.75
CA PHE A 161 -5.84 8.11 -8.02
C PHE A 161 -6.72 9.37 -8.04
N SER A 162 -6.24 10.41 -7.36
CA SER A 162 -6.84 11.74 -7.38
C SER A 162 -6.72 12.38 -8.77
N ASN A 163 -7.57 13.37 -9.03
CA ASN A 163 -7.50 14.15 -10.27
C ASN A 163 -6.16 14.89 -10.44
N ILE A 164 -5.47 15.22 -9.34
CA ILE A 164 -4.16 15.86 -9.39
C ILE A 164 -3.09 14.85 -9.83
N GLU A 165 -3.14 13.63 -9.33
CA GLU A 165 -2.21 12.57 -9.73
C GLU A 165 -2.40 12.24 -11.22
N LYS A 166 -3.64 12.09 -11.68
CA LYS A 166 -3.97 11.83 -13.09
C LYS A 166 -3.62 12.96 -14.07
N ARG A 167 -3.28 14.15 -13.57
CA ARG A 167 -2.76 15.28 -14.39
C ARG A 167 -1.24 15.35 -14.42
N ARG A 168 -0.57 14.68 -13.47
CA ARG A 168 0.88 14.77 -13.27
C ARG A 168 1.62 13.47 -13.59
N PHE A 169 0.88 12.37 -13.64
CA PHE A 169 1.37 11.03 -13.89
C PHE A 169 0.45 10.33 -14.88
N ALA A 170 1.01 9.42 -15.67
CA ALA A 170 0.22 8.50 -16.47
C ALA A 170 -0.13 7.30 -15.58
N ALA A 171 -1.40 7.15 -15.25
CA ALA A 171 -1.90 5.95 -14.61
C ALA A 171 -2.09 4.87 -15.68
N ILE A 172 -1.37 3.76 -15.57
CA ILE A 172 -1.38 2.66 -16.54
C ILE A 172 -1.63 1.35 -15.80
N ASN A 173 -2.38 0.43 -16.40
CA ASN A 173 -2.56 -0.92 -15.86
C ASN A 173 -2.03 -1.96 -16.83
N THR A 174 -1.44 -3.01 -16.27
CA THR A 174 -0.79 -4.07 -17.05
C THR A 174 -1.14 -5.44 -16.46
N SER A 175 -0.93 -6.46 -17.27
CA SER A 175 -1.15 -7.86 -16.90
C SER A 175 0.05 -8.72 -17.29
N GLY A 176 0.21 -9.85 -16.59
CA GLY A 176 1.08 -10.92 -17.04
C GLY A 176 0.35 -11.86 -18.00
N ARG A 177 1.10 -12.75 -18.65
CA ARG A 177 0.56 -13.85 -19.44
C ARG A 177 1.00 -15.18 -18.87
N SER A 178 0.05 -16.08 -18.70
CA SER A 178 0.31 -17.50 -18.45
C SER A 178 0.01 -18.27 -19.73
N TYR A 179 1.05 -18.84 -20.34
CA TYR A 179 0.95 -19.55 -21.61
C TYR A 179 0.56 -21.02 -21.40
N THR A 180 -0.34 -21.52 -22.24
CA THR A 180 -0.71 -22.93 -22.35
C THR A 180 -0.69 -23.30 -23.83
N GLY A 181 0.40 -23.93 -24.28
CA GLY A 181 0.68 -24.11 -25.71
C GLY A 181 0.87 -22.77 -26.41
N GLU A 182 0.18 -22.56 -27.54
CA GLU A 182 0.17 -21.30 -28.30
C GLU A 182 -0.83 -20.26 -27.74
N SER A 183 -1.66 -20.66 -26.77
CA SER A 183 -2.64 -19.77 -26.13
C SER A 183 -2.08 -19.15 -24.85
N PHE A 184 -2.65 -18.03 -24.42
CA PHE A 184 -2.35 -17.47 -23.10
C PHE A 184 -3.61 -17.00 -22.38
N THR A 185 -3.53 -17.02 -21.05
CA THR A 185 -4.48 -16.35 -20.17
C THR A 185 -3.82 -15.15 -19.52
N ARG A 186 -4.58 -14.07 -19.33
CA ARG A 186 -4.09 -12.92 -18.56
C ARG A 186 -4.12 -13.25 -17.09
N VAL A 187 -3.03 -12.94 -16.41
CA VAL A 187 -2.87 -13.19 -14.99
C VAL A 187 -2.42 -11.92 -14.28
N GLU A 188 -2.79 -11.82 -13.00
CA GLU A 188 -2.22 -10.80 -12.14
C GLU A 188 -0.76 -11.11 -11.83
N LEU A 189 0.03 -10.06 -11.63
CA LEU A 189 1.46 -10.17 -11.38
C LEU A 189 1.72 -10.36 -9.88
N SER A 190 2.74 -11.16 -9.57
CA SER A 190 3.20 -11.36 -8.19
C SER A 190 3.73 -10.05 -7.59
N GLY A 191 3.63 -9.93 -6.27
CA GLY A 191 4.17 -8.79 -5.52
C GLY A 191 5.62 -8.48 -5.86
N ASP A 192 6.50 -9.48 -5.86
CA ASP A 192 7.92 -9.29 -6.18
C ASP A 192 8.14 -8.69 -7.58
N THR A 193 7.38 -9.17 -8.58
CA THR A 193 7.44 -8.65 -9.95
C THR A 193 7.01 -7.19 -9.98
N VAL A 194 5.92 -6.85 -9.27
CA VAL A 194 5.39 -5.48 -9.18
C VAL A 194 6.36 -4.55 -8.44
N HIS A 195 6.85 -4.95 -7.27
CA HIS A 195 7.71 -4.12 -6.43
C HIS A 195 9.08 -3.86 -7.07
N ALA A 196 9.60 -4.80 -7.87
CA ALA A 196 10.81 -4.59 -8.64
C ALA A 196 10.73 -3.36 -9.56
N ARG A 197 9.52 -2.95 -10.00
CA ARG A 197 9.34 -1.77 -10.87
C ARG A 197 9.59 -0.44 -10.15
N GLN A 198 9.71 -0.47 -8.83
CA GLN A 198 10.06 0.68 -8.01
C GLN A 198 11.56 0.73 -7.68
N SER A 199 12.32 -0.30 -8.04
CA SER A 199 13.73 -0.41 -7.71
C SER A 199 14.55 0.75 -8.27
N VAL A 200 15.55 1.16 -7.50
CA VAL A 200 16.62 2.05 -7.95
C VAL A 200 17.52 1.30 -8.95
N ALA A 201 18.16 2.02 -9.86
CA ALA A 201 19.30 1.49 -10.61
C ALA A 201 20.58 1.85 -9.85
N VAL A 202 21.40 0.85 -9.60
CA VAL A 202 22.71 0.99 -8.96
C VAL A 202 23.77 0.42 -9.87
N GLU A 203 25.00 0.90 -9.72
CA GLU A 203 26.16 0.32 -10.37
C GLU A 203 26.34 -1.14 -9.96
N ASP A 204 26.96 -1.93 -10.84
CA ASP A 204 27.25 -3.33 -10.56
C ASP A 204 28.10 -3.44 -9.28
N TYR A 205 27.72 -4.41 -8.44
CA TYR A 205 28.47 -4.67 -7.22
C TYR A 205 29.86 -5.20 -7.58
N PRO A 206 30.93 -4.73 -6.91
CA PRO A 206 32.26 -5.29 -7.09
C PRO A 206 32.28 -6.77 -6.69
N GLU A 207 33.16 -7.57 -7.29
CA GLU A 207 33.29 -9.01 -7.01
C GLU A 207 33.55 -9.30 -5.51
N ILE A 208 34.20 -8.36 -4.82
CA ILE A 208 34.43 -8.39 -3.38
C ILE A 208 33.79 -7.13 -2.80
N LEU A 209 32.78 -7.29 -1.95
CA LEU A 209 32.07 -6.20 -1.26
C LEU A 209 32.89 -5.73 -0.05
N PRO A 210 33.40 -4.47 -0.05
CA PRO A 210 33.95 -3.86 1.16
C PRO A 210 32.91 -3.77 2.30
N GLU A 211 33.35 -3.76 3.55
CA GLU A 211 32.46 -3.58 4.71
C GLU A 211 31.74 -2.21 4.71
N ASP A 212 32.32 -1.21 4.04
CA ASP A 212 31.82 0.16 3.90
C ASP A 212 31.25 0.44 2.49
N PHE A 213 30.87 -0.60 1.74
CA PHE A 213 30.35 -0.40 0.39
C PHE A 213 29.01 0.34 0.38
N GLU A 214 29.02 1.54 -0.21
CA GLU A 214 27.82 2.28 -0.56
C GLU A 214 27.57 2.16 -2.08
N PRO A 215 26.45 1.54 -2.52
CA PRO A 215 26.16 1.40 -3.94
C PRO A 215 25.95 2.77 -4.59
N VAL A 216 26.64 3.00 -5.70
CA VAL A 216 26.45 4.21 -6.51
C VAL A 216 25.10 4.13 -7.20
N ILE A 217 24.22 5.10 -6.94
CA ILE A 217 22.89 5.17 -7.56
C ILE A 217 23.04 5.79 -8.95
N LEU A 218 22.84 4.99 -10.00
CA LEU A 218 22.85 5.43 -11.39
C LEU A 218 21.55 6.16 -11.75
N ALA A 219 20.41 5.67 -11.25
CA ALA A 219 19.13 6.31 -11.42
C ALA A 219 18.17 6.02 -10.26
N LYS A 220 17.32 7.00 -9.94
CA LYS A 220 16.30 6.86 -8.90
C LYS A 220 15.29 5.75 -9.19
N ARG A 221 15.05 5.47 -10.48
CA ARG A 221 14.19 4.37 -10.96
C ARG A 221 14.88 3.64 -12.09
N ARG A 222 14.99 2.32 -11.93
CA ARG A 222 15.52 1.37 -12.92
C ARG A 222 14.56 1.13 -14.07
N TRP A 223 13.26 1.07 -13.76
CA TRP A 223 12.22 0.76 -14.75
C TRP A 223 11.55 2.01 -15.29
N PHE A 224 11.26 2.01 -16.59
CA PHE A 224 10.58 3.11 -17.26
C PHE A 224 9.57 2.59 -18.30
N VAL A 225 8.68 3.49 -18.72
CA VAL A 225 7.69 3.29 -19.77
C VAL A 225 7.82 4.43 -20.77
N PRO A 226 8.24 4.18 -22.02
CA PRO A 226 8.27 5.18 -23.08
C PRO A 226 6.85 5.45 -23.57
N TYR A 227 6.03 6.09 -22.72
CA TYR A 227 4.60 6.29 -22.99
C TYR A 227 4.35 7.09 -24.28
N TRP A 228 5.34 7.87 -24.73
CA TRP A 228 5.27 8.63 -25.98
C TRP A 228 5.23 7.72 -27.23
N ASP A 229 5.95 6.60 -27.22
CA ASP A 229 5.94 5.60 -28.30
C ASP A 229 4.73 4.66 -28.19
N LEU A 230 4.08 4.64 -27.02
CA LEU A 230 2.98 3.73 -26.69
C LEU A 230 1.61 4.41 -26.75
N SER A 231 1.50 5.62 -27.31
CA SER A 231 0.24 6.39 -27.37
C SER A 231 -0.96 5.59 -27.89
N THR A 232 -0.77 4.76 -28.93
CA THR A 232 -1.82 3.86 -29.46
C THR A 232 -2.20 2.78 -28.45
N ALA A 233 -1.20 2.14 -27.82
CA ALA A 233 -1.43 1.11 -26.81
C ALA A 233 -2.00 1.68 -25.50
N LEU A 234 -1.80 2.97 -25.22
CA LEU A 234 -2.34 3.65 -24.04
C LEU A 234 -3.71 4.30 -24.30
N GLY A 235 -4.08 4.49 -25.57
CA GLY A 235 -5.34 5.14 -25.96
C GLY A 235 -5.37 6.65 -25.68
N SER A 236 -4.20 7.27 -25.49
CA SER A 236 -4.06 8.70 -25.17
C SER A 236 -2.94 9.32 -25.97
N SER A 237 -3.14 10.54 -26.46
CA SER A 237 -2.09 11.28 -27.16
C SER A 237 -1.01 11.76 -26.18
N VAL A 238 0.21 11.97 -26.70
CA VAL A 238 1.32 12.51 -25.90
C VAL A 238 1.02 13.93 -25.42
N ASP A 239 0.37 14.73 -26.26
CA ASP A 239 -0.02 16.10 -25.94
C ASP A 239 -1.02 16.15 -24.79
N ASP A 240 -2.01 15.25 -24.79
CA ASP A 240 -2.99 15.13 -23.70
C ASP A 240 -2.34 14.67 -22.40
N LEU A 241 -1.43 13.69 -22.48
CA LEU A 241 -0.68 13.21 -21.33
C LEU A 241 0.19 14.30 -20.70
N ARG A 242 0.88 15.11 -21.53
CA ARG A 242 1.76 16.18 -21.07
C ARG A 242 1.01 17.46 -20.68
N ASN A 243 -0.30 17.55 -20.94
CA ASN A 243 -1.12 18.70 -20.60
C ASN A 243 -1.53 18.72 -19.11
N PRO A 244 -1.03 19.66 -18.30
CA PRO A 244 -1.31 19.70 -16.86
C PRO A 244 -2.78 20.02 -16.52
N ASN A 245 -3.54 20.51 -17.51
CA ASN A 245 -4.97 20.82 -17.36
C ASN A 245 -5.87 19.65 -17.79
N HIS A 246 -5.30 18.59 -18.37
CA HIS A 246 -6.03 17.43 -18.83
C HIS A 246 -5.89 16.27 -17.83
N ILE A 247 -7.00 15.62 -17.50
CA ILE A 247 -7.00 14.43 -16.64
C ILE A 247 -6.84 13.23 -17.56
N CYS A 248 -5.72 12.52 -17.47
CA CYS A 248 -5.47 11.33 -18.27
C CYS A 248 -5.47 10.07 -17.39
N ASP A 249 -6.17 9.02 -17.85
CA ASP A 249 -6.24 7.73 -17.18
C ASP A 249 -6.16 6.63 -18.23
N CYS A 250 -4.96 6.11 -18.49
CA CYS A 250 -4.69 5.13 -19.55
C CYS A 250 -5.05 3.69 -19.12
N ARG A 251 -5.77 3.52 -18.00
CA ARG A 251 -6.12 2.20 -17.48
C ARG A 251 -7.31 1.62 -18.23
N LYS A 252 -7.11 0.42 -18.77
CA LYS A 252 -8.09 -0.29 -19.60
C LYS A 252 -8.88 -1.35 -18.83
N ALA A 253 -9.89 -1.93 -19.45
CA ALA A 253 -10.55 -3.14 -18.95
C ALA A 253 -9.58 -4.34 -18.98
N MET A 254 -9.84 -5.40 -18.20
CA MET A 254 -8.90 -6.51 -17.99
C MET A 254 -8.45 -7.19 -19.29
N ASP A 255 -9.40 -7.41 -20.20
CA ASP A 255 -9.23 -8.02 -21.52
C ASP A 255 -8.41 -7.17 -22.50
N GLU A 256 -8.43 -5.85 -22.30
CA GLU A 256 -7.71 -4.86 -23.10
C GLU A 256 -6.35 -4.47 -22.51
N ARG A 257 -5.98 -4.98 -21.33
CA ARG A 257 -4.68 -4.67 -20.71
C ARG A 257 -3.54 -5.23 -21.55
N GLU A 258 -2.52 -4.41 -21.70
CA GLU A 258 -1.27 -4.80 -22.35
C GLU A 258 -0.43 -5.70 -21.44
N HIS A 259 0.50 -6.42 -22.08
CA HIS A 259 1.47 -7.24 -21.39
C HIS A 259 2.55 -6.36 -20.75
N ILE A 260 2.98 -6.71 -19.53
CA ILE A 260 4.01 -5.94 -18.84
C ILE A 260 5.29 -5.77 -19.66
N ASP A 261 5.77 -6.82 -20.33
CA ASP A 261 7.02 -6.76 -21.11
C ASP A 261 6.92 -5.85 -22.35
N ILE A 262 5.69 -5.54 -22.81
CA ILE A 262 5.48 -4.59 -23.91
C ILE A 262 5.61 -3.14 -23.40
N LEU A 263 5.29 -2.91 -22.13
CA LEU A 263 5.17 -1.56 -21.58
C LEU A 263 6.38 -1.13 -20.76
N THR A 264 6.98 -2.04 -19.99
CA THR A 264 8.02 -1.70 -19.02
C THR A 264 9.38 -2.16 -19.47
N PHE A 265 10.35 -1.25 -19.42
CA PHE A 265 11.71 -1.47 -19.87
C PHE A 265 12.69 -1.24 -18.72
N ASP A 266 13.78 -2.00 -18.72
CA ASP A 266 14.87 -1.87 -17.75
C ASP A 266 15.97 -0.98 -18.34
N LYS A 267 16.18 0.21 -17.77
CA LYS A 267 17.15 1.18 -18.31
C LYS A 267 18.57 0.63 -18.43
N VAL A 268 18.97 -0.27 -17.51
CA VAL A 268 20.32 -0.85 -17.52
C VAL A 268 20.43 -1.82 -18.70
N SER A 269 19.45 -2.70 -18.88
CA SER A 269 19.45 -3.67 -19.98
C SER A 269 19.29 -3.01 -21.35
N GLU A 270 18.59 -1.88 -21.43
CA GLU A 270 18.40 -1.10 -22.65
C GLU A 270 19.57 -0.15 -22.96
N GLY A 271 20.59 -0.05 -22.09
CA GLY A 271 21.75 0.84 -22.29
C GLY A 271 21.40 2.33 -22.25
N ILE A 272 20.34 2.70 -21.51
CA ILE A 272 19.89 4.09 -21.33
C ILE A 272 20.72 4.80 -20.26
N ILE A 273 21.18 4.03 -19.26
CA ILE A 273 22.08 4.47 -18.18
C ILE A 273 23.25 3.49 -18.05
#